data_AF-A0A3N5N3H9-F1
#
_entry.id   AF-A0A3N5N3H9-F1
#
_cell.length_a   1.000
_cell.length_b   1.000
_cell.length_c   1.000
_cell.angle_alpha   90.00
_cell.angle_beta   90.00
_cell.angle_gamma   90.00
#
_symmetry.space_group_name_H-M   'P 1'
#
loop_
_entity.id
_entity.type
_entity.pdbx_description
1 polymer ?
#
loop_
_entity_poly.entity_id
_entity_poly.type
_entity_poly.pdbx_seq_one_letter_code
_entity_poly.pdbx_strand_id
1 'polypeptide(L)'
;MLKPERMSRLLIAASRDQMAPVIAELYRHNLFHIEDYVEPGAEGYEGFRIGTPLSGASEKSADLVKIRAIANTIALRADDVDVRPSCSRDELQAKIERELPLLEREVEELTGRRSKLETRVKELEQK
;
A
#
# COMPACT_ATOMS: atom_id res chain seq x y z
N MET A 1 -22.54 -26.84 2.49
CA MET A 1 -23.02 -26.07 1.32
C MET A 1 -21.82 -25.33 0.75
N LEU A 2 -21.40 -25.64 -0.47
CA LEU A 2 -20.28 -24.99 -1.18
C LEU A 2 -20.68 -24.72 -2.64
N LYS A 3 -21.89 -24.17 -2.84
CA LYS A 3 -22.30 -23.74 -4.17
C LYS A 3 -21.89 -22.27 -4.33
N PRO A 4 -21.31 -21.88 -5.48
CA PRO A 4 -21.06 -20.48 -5.78
C PRO A 4 -22.35 -19.67 -5.67
N GLU A 5 -22.25 -18.50 -5.03
CA GLU A 5 -23.34 -17.52 -5.01
C GLU A 5 -23.39 -16.78 -6.34
N ARG A 6 -24.60 -16.49 -6.83
CA ARG A 6 -24.78 -15.79 -8.09
C ARG A 6 -24.37 -14.33 -7.94
N MET A 7 -23.36 -13.89 -8.71
CA MET A 7 -22.98 -12.48 -8.81
C MET A 7 -23.73 -11.78 -9.95
N SER A 8 -23.88 -10.46 -9.81
CA SER A 8 -24.47 -9.58 -10.82
C SER A 8 -23.43 -8.56 -11.27
N ARG A 9 -23.36 -8.29 -12.58
CA ARG A 9 -22.53 -7.21 -13.12
C ARG A 9 -23.24 -5.88 -12.90
N LEU A 10 -22.54 -4.89 -12.34
CA LEU A 10 -23.07 -3.55 -12.09
C LEU A 10 -22.25 -2.52 -12.87
N LEU A 11 -22.94 -1.60 -13.54
CA LEU A 11 -22.34 -0.38 -14.10
C LEU A 11 -22.75 0.80 -13.23
N ILE A 12 -21.78 1.50 -12.64
CA ILE A 12 -22.02 2.69 -11.81
C ILE A 12 -21.59 3.92 -12.59
N ALA A 13 -22.53 4.83 -12.84
CA ALA A 13 -22.28 6.12 -13.45
C ALA A 13 -22.67 7.24 -12.48
N ALA A 14 -21.73 8.13 -12.17
CA ALA A 14 -21.94 9.25 -11.26
C ALA A 14 -21.13 10.46 -11.70
N SER A 15 -21.47 11.65 -11.20
CA SER A 15 -20.64 12.84 -11.42
C SER A 15 -19.29 12.70 -10.72
N ARG A 16 -18.28 13.43 -11.21
CA ARG A 16 -16.91 13.37 -10.68
C ARG A 16 -16.84 13.66 -9.18
N ASP A 17 -17.67 14.55 -8.67
CA ASP A 17 -17.69 14.94 -7.26
C ASP A 17 -18.22 13.81 -6.35
N GLN A 18 -18.90 12.81 -6.91
CA GLN A 18 -19.39 11.64 -6.17
C GLN A 18 -18.37 10.49 -6.13
N MET A 19 -17.21 10.63 -6.77
CA MET A 19 -16.21 9.56 -6.86
C MET A 19 -15.75 9.09 -5.47
N ALA A 20 -15.34 10.03 -4.60
CA ALA A 20 -14.87 9.71 -3.26
C ALA A 20 -15.92 9.03 -2.36
N PRO A 21 -17.16 9.55 -2.22
CA PRO A 21 -18.17 8.88 -1.40
C PRO A 21 -18.60 7.51 -1.97
N VAL A 22 -18.67 7.36 -3.30
CA VAL A 22 -18.97 6.06 -3.92
C VAL A 22 -17.88 5.04 -3.60
N ILE A 23 -16.60 5.39 -3.78
CA ILE A 23 -15.47 4.50 -3.44
C ILE A 23 -15.52 4.10 -1.96
N ALA A 24 -15.82 5.05 -1.06
CA ALA A 24 -15.92 4.78 0.37
C ALA A 24 -17.03 3.76 0.69
N GLU A 25 -18.21 3.89 0.08
CA GLU A 25 -19.32 2.95 0.29
C GLU A 25 -19.03 1.56 -0.31
N LEU A 26 -18.43 1.50 -1.50
CA LEU A 26 -18.03 0.23 -2.11
C LEU A 26 -17.02 -0.52 -1.22
N TYR A 27 -16.01 0.21 -0.71
CA TYR A 27 -15.02 -0.34 0.21
C TYR A 27 -15.65 -0.80 1.54
N ARG A 28 -16.54 0.01 2.11
CA ARG A 28 -17.23 -0.28 3.38
C ARG A 28 -18.05 -1.57 3.31
N HIS A 29 -18.69 -1.84 2.17
CA HIS A 29 -19.49 -3.04 1.98
C HIS A 29 -18.63 -4.29 1.70
N ASN A 30 -17.49 -4.15 1.02
CA ASN A 30 -16.59 -5.26 0.69
C ASN A 30 -17.29 -6.46 0.01
N LEU A 31 -18.27 -6.17 -0.86
CA LEU A 31 -19.05 -7.17 -1.61
C LEU A 31 -18.76 -7.14 -3.12
N PHE A 32 -17.86 -6.26 -3.56
CA PHE A 32 -17.64 -5.97 -4.97
C PHE A 32 -16.32 -6.56 -5.43
N HIS A 33 -16.35 -7.27 -6.54
CA HIS A 33 -15.17 -7.52 -7.36
C HIS A 33 -15.08 -6.42 -8.40
N ILE A 34 -14.05 -5.59 -8.32
CA ILE A 34 -13.78 -4.57 -9.32
C ILE A 34 -13.08 -5.26 -10.48
N GLU A 35 -13.73 -5.30 -11.64
CA GLU A 35 -13.05 -5.67 -12.87
C GLU A 35 -12.12 -4.53 -13.26
N ASP A 36 -10.86 -4.85 -13.49
CA ASP A 36 -9.95 -3.91 -14.11
C ASP A 36 -10.53 -3.52 -15.47
N TYR A 37 -10.71 -2.23 -15.71
CA TYR A 37 -11.06 -1.72 -17.03
C TYR A 37 -9.85 -1.91 -17.93
N VAL A 38 -9.71 -3.12 -18.47
CA VAL A 38 -8.57 -3.50 -19.28
C VAL A 38 -8.76 -2.97 -20.70
N GLU A 39 -7.74 -2.25 -21.13
CA GLU A 39 -7.45 -1.79 -22.48
C GLU A 39 -8.26 -0.60 -23.04
N PRO A 40 -7.59 0.55 -23.23
CA PRO A 40 -8.08 1.60 -24.12
C PRO A 40 -8.41 1.00 -25.49
N GLY A 41 -9.66 1.09 -25.91
CA GLY A 41 -10.09 0.64 -27.24
C GLY A 41 -10.74 -0.74 -27.30
N ALA A 42 -11.05 -1.39 -26.18
CA ALA A 42 -11.94 -2.54 -26.18
C ALA A 42 -13.34 -2.14 -26.71
N GLU A 43 -13.94 -2.99 -27.55
CA GLU A 43 -15.29 -2.76 -28.11
C GLU A 43 -16.30 -2.50 -26.99
N GLY A 44 -17.06 -1.40 -27.11
CA GLY A 44 -18.02 -0.96 -26.08
C GLY A 44 -17.43 -0.06 -24.98
N TYR A 45 -16.11 0.16 -24.98
CA TYR A 45 -15.41 1.02 -24.01
C TYR A 45 -14.61 2.16 -24.67
N GLU A 46 -14.93 2.48 -25.93
CA GLU A 46 -14.36 3.60 -26.65
C GLU A 46 -14.63 4.92 -25.91
N GLY A 47 -13.58 5.70 -25.67
CA GLY A 47 -13.65 6.96 -24.94
C GLY A 47 -13.57 6.83 -23.42
N PHE A 48 -13.65 5.63 -22.86
CA PHE A 48 -13.36 5.41 -21.43
C PHE A 48 -11.86 5.30 -21.21
N ARG A 49 -11.36 5.95 -20.15
CA ARG A 49 -9.96 5.91 -19.73
C ARG A 49 -9.89 5.74 -18.23
N ILE A 50 -8.87 5.03 -17.77
CA ILE A 50 -8.53 4.96 -16.34
C ILE A 50 -8.18 6.39 -15.89
N GLY A 51 -8.85 6.84 -14.83
CA GLY A 51 -8.61 8.14 -14.22
C GLY A 51 -7.30 8.22 -13.46
N THR A 52 -6.92 9.43 -13.04
CA THR A 52 -5.80 9.60 -12.11
C THR A 52 -6.23 9.24 -10.69
N PRO A 53 -5.31 8.77 -9.83
CA PRO A 53 -5.58 8.56 -8.42
C PRO A 53 -6.17 9.82 -7.75
N LEU A 54 -6.96 9.62 -6.69
CA LEU A 54 -7.44 10.72 -5.86
C LEU A 54 -6.27 11.44 -5.18
N SER A 55 -6.50 12.69 -4.79
CA SER A 55 -5.51 13.48 -4.03
C SER A 55 -5.08 12.73 -2.77
N GLY A 56 -3.79 12.77 -2.45
CA GLY A 56 -3.21 12.05 -1.32
C GLY A 56 -2.82 10.60 -1.62
N ALA A 57 -3.35 9.98 -2.70
CA ALA A 57 -3.09 8.57 -2.97
C ALA A 57 -1.62 8.31 -3.33
N SER A 58 -0.99 9.20 -4.09
CA SER A 58 0.41 9.09 -4.46
C SER A 58 1.34 9.20 -3.25
N GLU A 59 1.06 10.16 -2.36
CA GLU A 59 1.81 10.37 -1.12
C GLU A 59 1.71 9.15 -0.20
N LYS A 60 0.49 8.64 0.02
CA LYS A 60 0.30 7.43 0.85
C LYS A 60 0.90 6.18 0.22
N SER A 61 0.89 6.07 -1.11
CA SER A 61 1.59 5.00 -1.82
C SER A 61 3.10 5.06 -1.60
N ALA A 62 3.71 6.26 -1.68
CA ALA A 62 5.12 6.45 -1.40
C ALA A 62 5.47 6.07 0.06
N ASP A 63 4.65 6.45 1.04
CA ASP A 63 4.83 6.06 2.44
C ASP A 63 4.78 4.54 2.62
N LEU A 64 3.85 3.85 1.96
CA LEU A 64 3.75 2.38 2.00
C LEU A 64 4.97 1.70 1.39
N VAL A 65 5.50 2.23 0.28
CA VAL A 65 6.72 1.71 -0.35
C VAL A 65 7.90 1.84 0.60
N LYS A 66 8.04 2.98 1.28
CA LYS A 66 9.08 3.21 2.30
C LYS A 66 8.97 2.23 3.46
N ILE A 67 7.77 2.07 4.03
CA ILE A 67 7.52 1.12 5.12
C ILE A 67 7.92 -0.30 4.69
N ARG A 68 7.57 -0.72 3.47
CA ARG A 68 7.95 -2.03 2.94
C ARG A 68 9.46 -2.17 2.76
N ALA A 69 10.14 -1.13 2.29
CA ALA A 69 11.60 -1.14 2.14
C ALA A 69 12.30 -1.29 3.50
N ILE A 70 11.84 -0.56 4.52
CA ILE A 70 12.32 -0.68 5.91
C ILE A 70 12.11 -2.11 6.41
N ALA A 71 10.87 -2.63 6.32
CA ALA A 71 10.53 -3.98 6.77
C ALA A 71 11.40 -5.05 6.10
N ASN A 72 11.61 -4.95 4.79
CA ASN A 72 12.49 -5.85 4.05
C ASN A 72 13.96 -5.74 4.51
N THR A 73 14.45 -4.54 4.80
CA THR A 73 15.84 -4.31 5.23
C THR A 73 16.14 -4.98 6.57
N ILE A 74 15.17 -4.99 7.48
CA ILE A 74 15.27 -5.65 8.78
C ILE A 74 14.72 -7.09 8.78
N ALA A 75 14.37 -7.62 7.61
CA ALA A 75 13.81 -8.96 7.41
C ALA A 75 12.53 -9.26 8.23
N LEU A 76 11.70 -8.24 8.46
CA LEU A 76 10.43 -8.37 9.18
C LEU A 76 9.37 -9.06 8.31
N ARG A 77 8.80 -10.15 8.82
CA ARG A 77 7.73 -10.93 8.17
C ARG A 77 6.37 -10.59 8.76
N ALA A 78 5.30 -10.96 8.05
CA ALA A 78 3.94 -10.77 8.52
C ALA A 78 3.68 -11.50 9.85
N ASP A 79 4.26 -12.69 10.01
CA ASP A 79 4.10 -13.52 11.21
C ASP A 79 4.84 -12.96 12.44
N ASP A 80 5.76 -12.01 12.25
CA ASP A 80 6.53 -11.37 13.32
C ASP A 80 5.74 -10.23 14.01
N VAL A 81 4.56 -9.88 13.50
CA VAL A 81 3.78 -8.72 13.94
C VAL A 81 2.43 -9.15 14.50
N ASP A 82 2.22 -8.91 15.79
CA ASP A 82 0.90 -9.03 16.38
C ASP A 82 -0.04 -7.95 15.82
N VAL A 83 -1.18 -8.39 15.27
CA VAL A 83 -2.23 -7.51 14.77
C VAL A 83 -2.80 -6.73 15.95
N ARG A 84 -2.38 -5.47 16.09
CA ARG A 84 -2.91 -4.54 17.08
C ARG A 84 -4.31 -4.06 16.70
N PRO A 85 -5.12 -3.63 17.69
CA PRO A 85 -6.44 -3.07 17.42
C PRO A 85 -6.35 -1.90 16.44
N SER A 86 -7.35 -1.76 15.57
CA SER A 86 -7.45 -0.65 14.64
C SER A 86 -7.50 0.67 15.41
N CYS A 87 -6.64 1.62 15.04
CA CYS A 87 -6.75 3.01 15.48
C CYS A 87 -7.58 3.83 14.49
N SER A 88 -7.96 5.05 14.88
CA SER A 88 -8.63 5.96 13.95
C SER A 88 -7.72 6.36 12.79
N ARG A 89 -8.30 6.78 11.67
CA ARG A 89 -7.56 7.26 10.50
C ARG A 89 -6.59 8.40 10.86
N ASP A 90 -7.05 9.34 11.68
CA ASP A 90 -6.27 10.54 12.00
C ASP A 90 -5.09 10.21 12.93
N GLU A 91 -5.29 9.29 13.88
CA GLU A 91 -4.20 8.76 14.72
C GLU A 91 -3.17 7.99 13.87
N LEU A 92 -3.63 7.15 12.93
CA LEU A 92 -2.74 6.42 12.03
C LEU A 92 -1.91 7.38 11.18
N GLN A 93 -2.56 8.40 10.61
CA GLN A 93 -1.89 9.40 9.79
C GLN A 93 -0.83 10.16 10.59
N ALA A 94 -1.18 10.67 11.77
CA ALA A 94 -0.24 11.39 12.63
C ALA A 94 0.94 10.49 13.05
N LYS A 95 0.68 9.21 13.29
CA LYS A 95 1.71 8.23 13.62
C LYS A 95 2.69 8.02 12.46
N ILE A 96 2.19 7.81 11.24
CA ILE A 96 3.03 7.63 10.04
C ILE A 96 3.90 8.86 9.81
N GLU A 97 3.30 10.06 9.82
CA GLU A 97 4.01 11.32 9.57
C GLU A 97 5.11 11.58 10.60
N ARG A 98 4.90 11.19 11.87
CA ARG A 98 5.88 11.35 12.94
C ARG A 98 6.96 10.27 12.94
N GLU A 99 6.58 9.00 12.81
CA GLU A 99 7.47 7.87 13.08
C GLU A 99 8.24 7.41 11.84
N LEU A 100 7.64 7.46 10.64
CA LEU A 100 8.28 6.97 9.43
C LEU A 100 9.64 7.64 9.15
N PRO A 101 9.80 8.97 9.23
CA PRO A 101 11.10 9.61 9.00
C PRO A 101 12.16 9.24 10.04
N LEU A 102 11.75 8.92 11.27
CA LEU A 102 12.67 8.51 12.33
C LEU A 102 13.18 7.08 12.07
N LEU A 103 12.26 6.18 11.72
CA LEU A 103 12.58 4.79 11.37
C LEU A 103 13.47 4.72 10.13
N GLU A 104 13.22 5.55 9.11
CA GLU A 104 14.08 5.63 7.91
C GLU A 104 15.54 5.94 8.31
N ARG A 105 15.74 6.97 9.13
CA ARG A 105 17.09 7.38 9.58
C ARG A 105 17.77 6.31 10.41
N GLU A 106 17.04 5.70 11.34
CA GLU A 106 17.57 4.66 12.22
C GLU A 106 18.01 3.43 11.43
N VAL A 107 17.19 2.97 10.48
CA VAL A 107 17.53 1.83 9.63
C VAL A 107 18.71 2.14 8.71
N GLU A 108 18.78 3.35 8.15
CA GLU A 108 19.93 3.77 7.33
C GLU A 108 21.23 3.76 8.16
N GLU A 109 21.19 4.32 9.37
CA GLU A 109 22.35 4.35 10.25
C GLU A 109 22.80 2.94 10.65
N LEU A 110 21.87 2.09 11.09
CA LEU A 110 22.17 0.72 11.51
C LEU A 110 22.69 -0.13 10.34
N THR A 111 22.11 0.02 9.15
CA THR A 111 22.55 -0.69 7.94
C THR A 111 23.94 -0.21 7.52
N GLY A 112 24.21 1.09 7.59
CA GLY A 112 25.53 1.65 7.33
C GLY A 112 26.59 1.15 8.33
N ARG A 113 26.25 1.07 9.62
CA ARG A 113 27.12 0.47 10.66
C ARG A 113 27.37 -1.01 10.39
N ARG A 114 26.33 -1.78 10.04
CA ARG A 114 26.44 -3.21 9.71
C ARG A 114 27.40 -3.44 8.55
N SER A 115 27.22 -2.70 7.45
CA SER A 115 28.08 -2.81 6.27
C SER A 115 29.55 -2.50 6.58
N LYS A 116 29.83 -1.46 7.38
CA LYS A 116 31.20 -1.15 7.83
C LYS A 116 31.82 -2.29 8.64
N LEU A 117 31.06 -2.92 9.53
CA LEU A 117 31.54 -4.06 10.31
C LEU A 117 31.77 -5.28 9.44
N GLU A 118 30.85 -5.60 8.52
CA GLU A 118 31.00 -6.71 7.57
C GLU A 118 32.26 -6.55 6.70
N THR A 119 32.55 -5.34 6.22
CA THR A 119 33.80 -5.05 5.49
C THR A 119 35.03 -5.31 6.34
N ARG A 120 35.04 -4.83 7.59
CA ARG A 120 36.16 -5.04 8.52
C ARG A 120 36.38 -6.52 8.83
N VAL A 121 35.32 -7.31 8.95
CA VAL A 121 35.43 -8.77 9.16
C VAL A 121 36.11 -9.41 7.94
N LYS A 122 35.66 -9.11 6.73
CA LYS A 122 36.25 -9.64 5.49
C LYS A 122 37.73 -9.27 5.33
N GLU A 123 38.09 -8.03 5.68
CA GLU A 123 39.49 -7.57 5.66
C GLU A 123 40.39 -8.35 6.63
N LEU A 124 39.85 -8.76 7.78
CA LEU A 124 40.58 -9.57 8.76
C LEU A 124 40.67 -11.04 8.36
N GLU A 125 39.64 -11.60 7.73
CA GLU A 125 39.63 -12.99 7.24
C GLU A 125 40.56 -13.23 6.04
N GLN A 126 40.87 -12.18 5.28
CA GLN A 126 41.79 -12.23 4.13
C GLN A 126 43.27 -12.04 4.51
N LYS A 127 43.57 -11.75 5.78
CA LYS A 127 44.93 -11.66 6.32
C LYS A 127 45.32 -12.94 7.02
#